data_AF-A0A3A0CK69-F1
#
_entry.id   AF-A0A3A0CK69-F1
#
_cell.length_a   1.000
_cell.length_b   1.000
_cell.length_c   1.000
_cell.angle_alpha   90.00
_cell.angle_beta   90.00
_cell.angle_gamma   90.00
#
_symmetry.space_group_name_H-M   'P 1'
#
loop_
_entity.id
_entity.type
_entity.pdbx_description
1 polymer ?
#
loop_
_entity_poly.entity_id
_entity_poly.type
_entity_poly.pdbx_seq_one_letter_code
_entity_poly.pdbx_strand_id
1 'polypeptide(L)'
;MDARLTRDLSAPAFQFHLTQLTLHLVNTLLVFILLQSLARGLMWPALLTLLFALHPAQVEPVAWISQRGTVLGLFFVLLALNAYLRGTPRARGAGPTDSGTTLPGDGPVRGDTRPLTLFVVTICYAAAVLSKPTYLALPIVFLILDLWPDVRAGWRPFVEKTPLFVVLLAALFVQAAIHRRIVARPGGSAESMVLLGRNLAGFVRRLVLPADLSPFYPMLNDRLTVAEAVTAVGVPVGLIVLGVWSFRRSRPLFVALCGMLCLILPALLDMAYSEQLLGDAYLYAALIVPLAASAVAISGRGHMLAAARGRISAAIAAAVAIVFAVTSYGGTFTWQSSQSLYREAMAKYPTWPRGYTGLVEAYLEENELDSALFHAERAARVAPEDPTTQFYLGTTLLLHHGSRSADAIAPLRKALRSNPNWIACLQNLGVALARAGQYDRAIACLEKARDLEPNSAEIRTGLGHAYLKVHRPASARRELQEALKRANDPIIHLGLAMAWAANDAVVPARRHLKAALAKDPRMAARAASSPELRRLHDELDDLFQDMPPGEYDAEPLGEELPAARSARGS
;
A
#
# COMPACT_ATOMS: atom_id res chain seq x y z
N MET A 1 -23.50 11.26 -9.16
CA MET A 1 -22.21 11.24 -9.87
C MET A 1 -22.46 10.89 -11.32
N ASP A 2 -21.67 11.47 -12.22
CA ASP A 2 -21.79 11.30 -13.66
C ASP A 2 -21.19 9.95 -14.09
N ALA A 3 -21.97 9.11 -14.77
CA ALA A 3 -21.58 7.73 -15.17
C ALA A 3 -20.36 7.69 -16.13
N ARG A 4 -19.88 8.85 -16.57
CA ARG A 4 -18.66 9.02 -17.36
C ARG A 4 -17.38 8.92 -16.53
N LEU A 5 -17.38 9.37 -15.26
CA LEU A 5 -16.22 9.29 -14.37
C LEU A 5 -15.87 7.85 -13.97
N THR A 6 -16.86 6.98 -13.84
CA THR A 6 -16.65 5.55 -13.55
C THR A 6 -16.11 4.76 -14.74
N ARG A 7 -16.37 5.21 -15.98
CA ARG A 7 -15.81 4.55 -17.18
C ARG A 7 -14.31 4.84 -17.34
N ASP A 8 -13.86 6.06 -17.05
CA ASP A 8 -12.46 6.47 -17.21
C ASP A 8 -11.50 5.86 -16.17
N LEU A 9 -12.00 5.39 -15.02
CA LEU A 9 -11.16 4.70 -14.02
C LEU A 9 -10.93 3.21 -14.31
N SER A 10 -11.80 2.59 -15.13
CA SER A 10 -11.70 1.15 -15.47
C SER A 10 -10.56 0.82 -16.44
N ALA A 11 -10.25 1.72 -17.38
CA ALA A 11 -9.19 1.51 -18.37
C ALA A 11 -7.78 1.55 -17.74
N PRO A 12 -7.44 2.50 -16.84
CA PRO A 12 -6.19 2.49 -16.09
C PRO A 12 -6.06 1.27 -15.17
N ALA A 13 -7.13 0.88 -14.47
CA ALA A 13 -7.12 -0.30 -13.59
C ALA A 13 -6.87 -1.59 -14.39
N PHE A 14 -7.57 -1.77 -15.52
CA PHE A 14 -7.38 -2.92 -16.39
C PHE A 14 -5.93 -3.00 -16.92
N GLN A 15 -5.39 -1.89 -17.45
CA GLN A 15 -4.01 -1.83 -17.92
C GLN A 15 -3.03 -2.19 -16.81
N PHE A 16 -3.27 -1.70 -15.60
CA PHE A 16 -2.44 -2.02 -14.46
C PHE A 16 -2.44 -3.52 -14.16
N HIS A 17 -3.62 -4.14 -14.01
CA HIS A 17 -3.74 -5.58 -13.75
C HIS A 17 -3.14 -6.42 -14.88
N LEU A 18 -3.31 -6.01 -16.15
CA LEU A 18 -2.70 -6.68 -17.30
C LEU A 18 -1.17 -6.66 -17.21
N THR A 19 -0.57 -5.51 -16.87
CA THR A 19 0.90 -5.42 -16.72
C THR A 19 1.42 -6.25 -15.56
N GLN A 20 0.71 -6.27 -14.42
CA GLN A 20 1.07 -7.11 -13.26
C GLN A 20 0.98 -8.59 -13.59
N LEU A 21 -0.10 -9.01 -14.24
CA LEU A 21 -0.28 -10.40 -14.67
C LEU A 21 0.81 -10.80 -15.67
N THR A 22 1.13 -9.92 -16.63
CA THR A 22 2.22 -10.16 -17.59
C THR A 22 3.56 -10.33 -16.87
N LEU A 23 3.89 -9.44 -15.93
CA LEU A 23 5.10 -9.56 -15.13
C LEU A 23 5.11 -10.84 -14.28
N HIS A 24 3.97 -11.25 -13.73
CA HIS A 24 3.85 -12.51 -12.99
C HIS A 24 4.08 -13.75 -13.89
N LEU A 25 3.56 -13.74 -15.12
CA LEU A 25 3.81 -14.80 -16.11
C LEU A 25 5.28 -14.85 -16.51
N VAL A 26 5.91 -13.69 -16.73
CA VAL A 26 7.36 -13.61 -17.01
C VAL A 26 8.18 -14.12 -15.82
N ASN A 27 7.82 -13.73 -14.59
CA ASN A 27 8.44 -14.26 -13.38
C ASN A 27 8.30 -15.78 -13.27
N THR A 28 7.10 -16.31 -13.56
CA THR A 28 6.83 -17.74 -13.59
C THR A 28 7.74 -18.47 -14.59
N LEU A 29 7.93 -17.90 -15.79
CA LEU A 29 8.86 -18.43 -16.78
C LEU A 29 10.31 -18.38 -16.29
N LEU A 30 10.74 -17.29 -15.66
CA LEU A 30 12.09 -17.15 -15.11
C LEU A 30 12.34 -18.12 -13.94
N VAL A 31 11.31 -18.41 -13.12
CA VAL A 31 11.35 -19.47 -12.10
C VAL A 31 11.51 -20.83 -12.77
N PHE A 32 10.75 -21.13 -13.83
CA PHE A 32 10.92 -22.36 -14.59
C PHE A 32 12.33 -22.52 -15.14
N ILE A 33 12.88 -21.48 -15.77
CA ILE A 33 14.26 -21.48 -16.29
C ILE A 33 15.26 -21.73 -15.14
N LEU A 34 15.06 -21.10 -13.98
CA LEU A 34 15.90 -21.29 -12.81
C LEU A 34 15.84 -22.75 -12.34
N LEU A 35 14.64 -23.31 -12.13
CA LEU A 35 14.45 -24.68 -11.66
C LEU A 35 14.99 -25.70 -12.68
N GLN A 36 14.76 -25.48 -13.97
CA GLN A 36 15.27 -26.31 -15.07
C GLN A 36 16.80 -26.30 -15.13
N SER A 37 17.45 -25.21 -14.70
CA SER A 37 18.91 -25.14 -14.62
C SER A 37 19.48 -25.97 -13.46
N LEU A 38 18.68 -26.25 -12.42
CA LEU A 38 19.08 -26.94 -11.19
C LEU A 38 18.70 -28.43 -11.18
N ALA A 39 17.71 -28.83 -11.98
CA ALA A 39 17.14 -30.17 -12.01
C ALA A 39 17.21 -30.81 -13.41
N ARG A 40 17.23 -32.15 -13.46
CA ARG A 40 17.19 -32.90 -14.73
C ARG A 40 15.74 -33.24 -15.11
N GLY A 41 15.45 -33.21 -16.42
CA GLY A 41 14.13 -33.49 -16.96
C GLY A 41 13.16 -32.30 -16.87
N LEU A 42 11.99 -32.42 -17.51
CA LEU A 42 11.03 -31.33 -17.67
C LEU A 42 9.89 -31.34 -16.63
N MET A 43 9.46 -32.53 -16.22
CA MET A 43 8.23 -32.71 -15.42
C MET A 43 8.29 -32.02 -14.06
N TRP A 44 9.36 -32.22 -13.29
CA TRP A 44 9.47 -31.68 -11.93
C TRP A 44 9.67 -30.16 -11.90
N PRO A 45 10.56 -29.56 -12.70
CA PRO A 45 10.61 -28.11 -12.86
C PRO A 45 9.25 -27.51 -13.24
N ALA A 46 8.54 -28.12 -14.20
CA ALA A 46 7.22 -27.63 -14.62
C ALA A 46 6.18 -27.69 -13.50
N LEU A 47 6.07 -28.81 -12.77
CA LEU A 47 5.13 -28.95 -11.65
C LEU A 47 5.45 -27.98 -10.51
N LEU A 48 6.72 -27.81 -10.15
CA LEU A 48 7.14 -26.90 -9.09
C LEU A 48 6.91 -25.43 -9.49
N THR A 49 7.15 -25.07 -10.75
CA THR A 49 6.77 -23.76 -11.28
C THR A 49 5.25 -23.56 -11.24
N LEU A 50 4.46 -24.58 -11.56
CA LEU A 50 3.01 -24.48 -11.49
C LEU A 50 2.54 -24.22 -10.06
N LEU A 51 3.15 -24.89 -9.07
CA LEU A 51 2.90 -24.63 -7.66
C LEU A 51 3.29 -23.20 -7.27
N PHE A 52 4.40 -22.65 -7.79
CA PHE A 52 4.76 -21.25 -7.59
C PHE A 52 3.71 -20.29 -8.18
N ALA A 53 3.30 -20.52 -9.42
CA ALA A 53 2.41 -19.63 -10.16
C ALA A 53 1.01 -19.57 -9.54
N LEU A 54 0.50 -20.73 -9.08
CA LEU A 54 -0.85 -20.86 -8.58
C LEU A 54 -0.96 -20.69 -7.06
N HIS A 55 0.15 -20.53 -6.34
CA HIS A 55 0.13 -20.44 -4.88
C HIS A 55 -0.78 -19.28 -4.40
N PRO A 56 -1.67 -19.48 -3.41
CA PRO A 56 -2.62 -18.44 -2.96
C PRO A 56 -1.97 -17.15 -2.45
N ALA A 57 -0.76 -17.25 -1.90
CA ALA A 57 0.01 -16.07 -1.51
C ALA A 57 0.45 -15.17 -2.69
N GLN A 58 0.38 -15.64 -3.94
CA GLN A 58 0.67 -14.80 -5.11
C GLN A 58 -0.48 -13.85 -5.45
N VAL A 59 -1.69 -14.07 -4.89
CA VAL A 59 -2.85 -13.23 -5.21
C VAL A 59 -2.60 -11.80 -4.78
N GLU A 60 -2.17 -11.55 -3.53
CA GLU A 60 -1.87 -10.20 -3.04
C GLU A 60 -0.90 -9.44 -3.97
N PRO A 61 0.32 -9.95 -4.25
CA PRO A 61 1.29 -9.19 -5.03
C PRO A 61 0.87 -8.94 -6.48
N VAL A 62 0.04 -9.81 -7.06
CA VAL A 62 -0.40 -9.70 -8.46
C VAL A 62 -1.69 -8.87 -8.59
N ALA A 63 -2.66 -9.08 -7.71
CA ALA A 63 -3.94 -8.38 -7.75
C ALA A 63 -3.85 -6.97 -7.17
N TRP A 64 -3.07 -6.75 -6.11
CA TRP A 64 -3.04 -5.46 -5.43
C TRP A 64 -2.10 -4.46 -6.11
N ILE A 65 -2.64 -3.28 -6.43
CA ILE A 65 -1.92 -2.24 -7.17
C ILE A 65 -0.66 -1.76 -6.44
N SER A 66 -0.75 -1.62 -5.13
CA SER A 66 0.36 -1.15 -4.30
C SER A 66 1.56 -2.13 -4.26
N GLN A 67 1.38 -3.38 -4.69
CA GLN A 67 2.43 -4.41 -4.67
C GLN A 67 3.24 -4.52 -5.96
N ARG A 68 3.14 -3.57 -6.89
CA ARG A 68 3.96 -3.55 -8.12
C ARG A 68 5.45 -3.73 -7.86
N GLY A 69 5.97 -3.06 -6.82
CA GLY A 69 7.37 -3.16 -6.42
C GLY A 69 7.82 -4.59 -6.09
N THR A 70 6.90 -5.44 -5.60
CA THR A 70 7.15 -6.86 -5.29
C THR A 70 7.32 -7.69 -6.55
N VAL A 71 6.41 -7.54 -7.51
CA VAL A 71 6.42 -8.32 -8.76
C VAL A 71 7.61 -7.89 -9.63
N LEU A 72 7.85 -6.58 -9.71
CA LEU A 72 8.97 -6.01 -10.46
C LEU A 72 10.32 -6.31 -9.79
N GLY A 73 10.39 -6.20 -8.46
CA GLY A 73 11.61 -6.52 -7.73
C GLY A 73 11.99 -7.98 -7.88
N LEU A 74 11.02 -8.91 -7.84
CA LEU A 74 11.31 -10.32 -8.09
C LEU A 74 11.80 -10.57 -9.53
N PHE A 75 11.26 -9.87 -10.52
CA PHE A 75 11.73 -9.97 -11.91
C PHE A 75 13.24 -9.72 -12.01
N PHE A 76 13.71 -8.64 -11.39
CA PHE A 76 15.14 -8.35 -11.38
C PHE A 76 15.96 -9.35 -10.55
N VAL A 77 15.43 -9.83 -9.42
CA VAL A 77 16.09 -10.90 -8.63
C VAL A 77 16.24 -12.17 -9.46
N LEU A 78 15.20 -12.59 -10.18
CA LEU A 78 15.23 -13.79 -11.01
C LEU A 78 16.18 -13.64 -12.20
N LEU A 79 16.25 -12.46 -12.83
CA LEU A 79 17.26 -12.18 -13.85
C LEU A 79 18.68 -12.30 -13.27
N ALA A 80 18.92 -11.70 -12.10
CA ALA A 80 20.21 -11.75 -11.42
C ALA A 80 20.60 -13.19 -11.06
N LEU A 81 19.69 -13.98 -10.47
CA LEU A 81 19.91 -15.39 -10.12
C LEU A 81 20.22 -16.25 -11.35
N ASN A 82 19.42 -16.12 -12.42
CA ASN A 82 19.62 -16.88 -13.66
C ASN A 82 20.93 -16.49 -14.36
N ALA A 83 21.28 -15.21 -14.40
CA ALA A 83 22.55 -14.74 -14.97
C ALA A 83 23.74 -15.27 -14.16
N TYR A 84 23.67 -15.18 -12.82
CA TYR A 84 24.73 -15.64 -11.92
C TYR A 84 25.00 -17.14 -12.07
N LEU A 85 23.95 -17.97 -12.08
CA LEU A 85 24.08 -19.44 -12.21
C LEU A 85 24.54 -19.90 -13.60
N ARG A 86 24.34 -19.09 -14.65
CA ARG A 86 24.81 -19.40 -16.02
C ARG A 86 26.24 -18.92 -16.26
N GLY A 87 26.63 -17.80 -15.67
CA GLY A 87 27.96 -17.22 -15.83
C GLY A 87 29.02 -17.81 -14.90
N THR A 88 28.65 -18.64 -13.93
CA THR A 88 29.58 -19.45 -13.15
C THR A 88 29.89 -20.77 -13.91
N PRO A 89 31.15 -20.98 -14.36
CA PRO A 89 31.58 -22.25 -14.94
C PRO A 89 31.29 -23.38 -13.96
N ARG A 90 30.39 -24.28 -14.34
CA ARG A 90 30.19 -25.54 -13.63
C ARG A 90 31.43 -26.39 -13.80
N ALA A 91 32.03 -26.86 -12.72
CA ALA A 91 32.97 -27.96 -12.81
C ALA A 91 32.18 -29.17 -13.32
N ARG A 92 32.20 -29.43 -14.64
CA ARG A 92 31.74 -30.71 -15.17
C ARG A 92 32.57 -31.76 -14.45
N GLY A 93 31.89 -32.61 -13.68
CA GLY A 93 32.53 -33.58 -12.81
C GLY A 93 33.65 -34.30 -13.55
N ALA A 94 34.83 -34.31 -12.94
CA ALA A 94 35.86 -35.27 -13.27
C ALA A 94 35.27 -36.66 -12.98
N GLY A 95 34.71 -37.30 -14.00
CA GLY A 95 34.66 -38.75 -14.03
C GLY A 95 36.10 -39.24 -14.15
N PRO A 96 36.49 -40.34 -13.47
CA PRO A 96 37.74 -40.99 -13.78
C PRO A 96 37.59 -41.62 -15.16
N THR A 97 38.15 -41.00 -16.19
CA THR A 97 38.37 -41.66 -17.48
C THR A 97 39.86 -41.67 -17.74
N ASP A 98 40.40 -42.86 -17.50
CA ASP A 98 41.63 -43.34 -18.11
C ASP A 98 41.67 -43.06 -19.61
N SER A 99 42.91 -42.93 -20.08
CA SER A 99 43.40 -43.08 -21.45
C SER A 99 43.08 -41.97 -22.45
N GLY A 100 44.16 -41.41 -22.98
CA GLY A 100 44.15 -40.35 -23.98
C GLY A 100 43.49 -40.79 -25.28
N THR A 101 42.48 -40.03 -25.68
CA THR A 101 42.12 -39.77 -27.08
C THR A 101 41.47 -38.40 -27.11
N THR A 102 42.21 -37.42 -27.61
CA THR A 102 41.72 -36.07 -27.87
C THR A 102 40.73 -36.12 -29.04
N LEU A 103 39.44 -35.92 -28.76
CA LEU A 103 38.45 -35.65 -29.81
C LEU A 103 38.64 -34.20 -30.30
N PRO A 104 38.62 -33.94 -31.63
CA PRO A 104 38.81 -32.60 -32.18
C PRO A 104 37.53 -31.78 -31.96
N GLY A 105 37.54 -30.99 -30.89
CA GLY A 105 36.45 -30.11 -30.49
C GLY A 105 36.83 -29.08 -29.42
N ASP A 106 38.14 -28.86 -29.21
CA ASP A 106 38.67 -27.75 -28.41
C ASP A 106 38.48 -26.43 -29.16
N GLY A 107 37.22 -25.96 -29.19
CA GLY A 107 36.91 -24.58 -29.50
C GLY A 107 37.48 -23.65 -28.42
N PRO A 108 37.83 -22.41 -28.78
CA PRO A 108 38.62 -21.53 -27.93
C PRO A 108 37.92 -21.30 -26.58
N VAL A 109 38.71 -21.28 -25.51
CA VAL A 109 38.32 -20.80 -24.18
C VAL A 109 37.58 -19.48 -24.35
N ARG A 110 36.24 -19.48 -24.26
CA ARG A 110 35.44 -18.25 -24.22
C ARG A 110 36.05 -17.38 -23.13
N GLY A 111 36.46 -16.16 -23.49
CA GLY A 111 37.08 -15.21 -22.57
C GLY A 111 36.28 -15.07 -21.27
N ASP A 112 36.93 -14.71 -20.17
CA ASP A 112 36.31 -14.64 -18.85
C ASP A 112 35.10 -13.68 -18.87
N THR A 113 33.90 -14.21 -19.09
CA THR A 113 32.63 -13.45 -19.14
C THR A 113 32.08 -13.16 -17.75
N ARG A 114 32.79 -13.55 -16.69
CA ARG A 114 32.41 -13.32 -15.29
C ARG A 114 32.28 -11.83 -14.92
N PRO A 115 33.21 -10.91 -15.26
CA PRO A 115 33.02 -9.49 -14.94
C PRO A 115 31.76 -8.91 -15.59
N LEU A 116 31.47 -9.27 -16.84
CA LEU A 116 30.24 -8.85 -17.51
C LEU A 116 28.99 -9.43 -16.83
N THR A 117 29.04 -10.71 -16.43
CA THR A 117 27.94 -11.34 -15.69
C THR A 117 27.70 -10.63 -14.36
N LEU A 118 28.76 -10.38 -13.58
CA LEU A 118 28.67 -9.69 -12.29
C LEU A 118 28.19 -8.25 -12.43
N PHE A 119 28.56 -7.57 -13.52
CA PHE A 119 28.04 -6.24 -13.85
C PHE A 119 26.52 -6.28 -14.07
N VAL A 120 26.03 -7.21 -14.89
CA VAL A 120 24.59 -7.41 -15.12
C VAL A 120 23.87 -7.77 -13.81
N VAL A 121 24.42 -8.69 -13.03
CA VAL A 121 23.88 -9.07 -11.70
C VAL A 121 23.80 -7.87 -10.77
N THR A 122 24.80 -6.98 -10.80
CA THR A 122 24.83 -5.77 -9.97
C THR A 122 23.76 -4.75 -10.39
N ILE A 123 23.57 -4.54 -11.70
CA ILE A 123 22.50 -3.68 -12.21
C ILE A 123 21.13 -4.24 -11.84
N CYS A 124 20.90 -5.54 -12.07
CA CYS A 124 19.65 -6.19 -11.68
C CYS A 124 19.43 -6.11 -10.16
N TYR A 125 20.46 -6.30 -9.34
CA TYR A 125 20.36 -6.15 -7.90
C TYR A 125 19.98 -4.72 -7.48
N ALA A 126 20.63 -3.70 -8.06
CA ALA A 126 20.28 -2.31 -7.79
C ALA A 126 18.81 -2.02 -8.17
N ALA A 127 18.36 -2.49 -9.34
CA ALA A 127 16.97 -2.35 -9.76
C ALA A 127 15.99 -3.11 -8.85
N ALA A 128 16.37 -4.28 -8.34
CA ALA A 128 15.57 -5.04 -7.38
C ALA A 128 15.40 -4.27 -6.06
N VAL A 129 16.47 -3.71 -5.50
CA VAL A 129 16.42 -2.94 -4.25
C VAL A 129 15.65 -1.63 -4.41
N LEU A 130 15.81 -0.94 -5.54
CA LEU A 130 15.01 0.24 -5.89
C LEU A 130 13.53 -0.09 -6.07
N SER A 131 13.21 -1.30 -6.53
CA SER A 131 11.82 -1.77 -6.64
C SER A 131 11.22 -2.14 -5.28
N LYS A 132 12.00 -2.84 -4.43
CA LYS A 132 11.59 -3.19 -3.07
C LYS A 132 12.80 -3.41 -2.15
N PRO A 133 12.88 -2.74 -0.98
CA PRO A 133 14.02 -2.86 -0.06
C PRO A 133 14.14 -4.25 0.59
N THR A 134 13.15 -5.13 0.43
CA THR A 134 13.21 -6.51 0.94
C THR A 134 14.39 -7.32 0.40
N TYR A 135 14.94 -6.91 -0.75
CA TYR A 135 16.02 -7.63 -1.41
C TYR A 135 17.43 -7.23 -0.94
N LEU A 136 17.59 -6.38 0.07
CA LEU A 136 18.90 -5.93 0.58
C LEU A 136 19.87 -7.08 0.91
N ALA A 137 19.37 -8.23 1.36
CA ALA A 137 20.22 -9.37 1.70
C ALA A 137 20.68 -10.21 0.50
N LEU A 138 20.34 -9.83 -0.75
CA LEU A 138 20.70 -10.61 -1.94
C LEU A 138 22.22 -10.84 -2.13
N PRO A 139 23.14 -9.92 -1.78
CA PRO A 139 24.58 -10.19 -1.83
C PRO A 139 24.99 -11.39 -0.96
N ILE A 140 24.32 -11.58 0.18
CA ILE A 140 24.52 -12.72 1.08
C ILE A 140 23.98 -14.00 0.42
N VAL A 141 22.83 -13.94 -0.27
CA VAL A 141 22.29 -15.07 -1.04
C VAL A 141 23.29 -15.53 -2.10
N PHE A 142 23.93 -14.60 -2.83
CA PHE A 142 24.96 -14.95 -3.81
C PHE A 142 26.22 -15.58 -3.19
N LEU A 143 26.60 -15.19 -1.96
CA LEU A 143 27.68 -15.86 -1.23
C LEU A 143 27.26 -17.27 -0.78
N ILE A 144 26.02 -17.45 -0.35
CA ILE A 144 25.48 -18.76 0.02
C ILE A 144 25.43 -19.68 -1.21
N LEU A 145 25.06 -19.15 -2.39
CA LEU A 145 25.09 -19.88 -3.66
C LEU A 145 26.51 -20.32 -4.09
N ASP A 146 27.56 -19.70 -3.57
CA ASP A 146 28.94 -20.18 -3.81
C ASP A 146 29.30 -21.40 -2.97
N LEU A 147 28.47 -21.81 -2.02
CA LEU A 147 28.64 -23.05 -1.27
C LEU A 147 28.05 -24.26 -2.00
N TRP A 148 27.22 -24.06 -3.03
CA TRP A 148 26.61 -25.11 -3.84
C TRP A 148 26.02 -24.54 -5.14
N PRO A 149 26.26 -25.13 -6.33
CA PRO A 149 26.72 -26.50 -6.57
C PRO A 149 28.23 -26.75 -6.40
N ASP A 150 29.05 -25.78 -6.83
CA ASP A 150 30.51 -25.86 -6.76
C ASP A 150 31.00 -24.99 -5.61
N VAL A 151 31.71 -25.61 -4.65
CA VAL A 151 32.17 -24.90 -3.45
C VAL A 151 33.30 -23.93 -3.82
N ARG A 152 33.04 -22.63 -3.74
CA ARG A 152 34.03 -21.55 -3.85
C ARG A 152 34.28 -20.97 -2.46
N ALA A 153 35.29 -21.51 -1.76
CA ALA A 153 35.67 -21.06 -0.42
C ALA A 153 36.78 -19.99 -0.45
N GLY A 154 36.93 -19.24 0.64
CA GLY A 154 37.98 -18.24 0.82
C GLY A 154 37.52 -16.79 0.57
N TRP A 155 38.47 -15.87 0.40
CA TRP A 155 38.21 -14.43 0.31
C TRP A 155 37.85 -13.95 -1.11
N ARG A 156 38.21 -14.71 -2.16
CA ARG A 156 37.97 -14.32 -3.56
C ARG A 156 36.48 -14.07 -3.89
N PRO A 157 35.52 -14.91 -3.46
CA PRO A 157 34.09 -14.64 -3.66
C PRO A 157 33.60 -13.31 -3.09
N PHE A 158 34.19 -12.83 -1.99
CA PHE A 158 33.86 -11.55 -1.38
C PHE A 158 34.35 -10.39 -2.25
N VAL A 159 35.58 -10.48 -2.76
CA VAL A 159 36.18 -9.45 -3.62
C VAL A 159 35.44 -9.36 -4.96
N GLU A 160 35.09 -10.48 -5.57
CA GLU A 160 34.29 -10.52 -6.81
C GLU A 160 32.92 -9.83 -6.64
N LYS A 161 32.32 -9.92 -5.44
CA LYS A 161 31.00 -9.35 -5.13
C LYS A 161 31.06 -7.95 -4.52
N THR A 162 32.23 -7.31 -4.48
CA THR A 162 32.36 -5.94 -3.98
C THR A 162 31.37 -4.95 -4.61
N PRO A 163 31.02 -5.00 -5.91
CA PRO A 163 30.02 -4.08 -6.46
C PRO A 163 28.63 -4.27 -5.82
N LEU A 164 28.25 -5.51 -5.48
CA LEU A 164 26.99 -5.79 -4.79
C LEU A 164 26.97 -5.22 -3.37
N PHE A 165 28.10 -5.29 -2.66
CA PHE A 165 28.22 -4.69 -1.33
C PHE A 165 28.21 -3.17 -1.35
N VAL A 166 28.75 -2.53 -2.39
CA VAL A 166 28.63 -1.07 -2.59
C VAL A 166 27.17 -0.65 -2.73
N VAL A 167 26.40 -1.37 -3.57
CA VAL A 167 24.95 -1.12 -3.71
C VAL A 167 24.22 -1.36 -2.38
N LEU A 168 24.55 -2.42 -1.65
CA LEU A 168 24.00 -2.69 -0.32
C LEU A 168 24.24 -1.54 0.67
N LEU A 169 25.48 -1.05 0.77
CA LEU A 169 25.82 0.04 1.68
C LEU A 169 25.10 1.34 1.31
N ALA A 170 25.01 1.66 0.01
CA ALA A 170 24.26 2.82 -0.46
C ALA A 170 22.77 2.71 -0.11
N ALA A 171 22.17 1.54 -0.31
CA ALA A 171 20.77 1.32 0.01
C ALA A 171 20.49 1.34 1.52
N LEU A 172 21.37 0.77 2.34
CA LEU A 172 21.28 0.85 3.81
C LEU A 172 21.41 2.29 4.31
N PHE A 173 22.25 3.12 3.68
CA PHE A 173 22.35 4.53 3.99
C PHE A 173 21.04 5.27 3.73
N VAL A 174 20.42 5.06 2.55
CA VAL A 174 19.12 5.63 2.21
C VAL A 174 18.04 5.15 3.17
N GLN A 175 17.99 3.84 3.45
CA GLN A 175 17.02 3.28 4.39
C GLN A 175 17.19 3.86 5.80
N ALA A 176 18.42 4.02 6.29
CA ALA A 176 18.68 4.65 7.58
C ALA A 176 18.25 6.13 7.60
N ALA A 177 18.44 6.86 6.50
CA ALA A 177 17.99 8.25 6.38
C ALA A 177 16.46 8.38 6.41
N ILE A 178 15.74 7.41 5.81
CA ILE A 178 14.27 7.33 5.87
C ILE A 178 13.81 7.02 7.30
N HIS A 179 14.39 6.01 7.95
CA HIS A 179 14.00 5.60 9.30
C HIS A 179 14.21 6.68 10.35
N ARG A 180 15.21 7.55 10.19
CA ARG A 180 15.40 8.72 11.08
C ARG A 180 14.23 9.70 11.08
N ARG A 181 13.36 9.66 10.06
CA ARG A 181 12.16 10.49 9.95
C ARG A 181 10.91 9.82 10.51
N ILE A 182 10.99 8.52 10.81
CA ILE A 182 9.87 7.71 11.28
C ILE A 182 10.09 7.46 12.77
N VAL A 183 9.07 7.74 13.58
CA VAL A 183 9.12 7.42 15.02
C VAL A 183 9.06 5.90 15.16
N ALA A 184 10.16 5.30 15.64
CA ALA A 184 10.20 3.88 15.96
C ALA A 184 9.20 3.57 17.09
N ARG A 185 8.62 2.37 17.06
CA ARG A 185 7.74 1.94 18.15
C ARG A 185 8.54 1.83 19.46
N PRO A 186 8.04 2.39 20.58
CA PRO A 186 8.61 2.12 21.89
C PRO A 186 8.31 0.66 22.26
N GLY A 187 9.34 -0.19 22.29
CA GLY A 187 9.21 -1.59 22.67
C GLY A 187 10.53 -2.14 23.22
N GLY A 188 10.45 -2.96 24.27
CA GLY A 188 11.61 -3.65 24.81
C GLY A 188 12.17 -4.68 23.81
N SER A 189 13.46 -5.02 23.95
CA SER A 189 14.13 -6.01 23.08
C SER A 189 13.44 -7.38 23.12
N ALA A 190 12.93 -7.79 24.28
CA ALA A 190 12.27 -9.09 24.46
C ALA A 190 10.92 -9.20 23.74
N GLU A 191 10.07 -8.17 23.82
CA GLU A 191 8.77 -8.15 23.14
C GLU A 191 8.93 -8.17 21.61
N SER A 192 9.90 -7.39 21.12
CA SER A 192 10.29 -7.38 19.70
C SER A 192 10.76 -8.76 19.23
N MET A 193 11.53 -9.50 20.04
CA MET A 193 11.98 -10.85 19.72
C MET A 193 10.83 -11.86 19.65
N VAL A 194 9.86 -11.78 20.57
CA VAL A 194 8.69 -12.67 20.55
C VAL A 194 7.78 -12.36 19.36
N LEU A 195 7.59 -11.08 19.04
CA LEU A 195 6.81 -10.66 17.88
C LEU A 195 7.44 -11.12 16.56
N LEU A 196 8.76 -10.96 16.44
CA LEU A 196 9.56 -11.47 15.32
C LEU A 196 9.38 -12.99 15.17
N GLY A 197 9.47 -13.72 16.28
CA GLY A 197 9.26 -15.16 16.35
C GLY A 197 7.86 -15.58 15.90
N ARG A 198 6.81 -14.91 16.43
CA ARG A 198 5.41 -15.14 16.06
C ARG A 198 5.19 -14.92 14.57
N ASN A 199 5.77 -13.86 14.02
CA ASN A 199 5.66 -13.57 12.59
C ASN A 199 6.36 -14.63 11.73
N LEU A 200 7.56 -15.05 12.12
CA LEU A 200 8.29 -16.11 11.42
C LEU A 200 7.55 -17.46 11.48
N ALA A 201 6.95 -17.80 12.61
CA ALA A 201 6.11 -18.99 12.76
C ALA A 201 4.87 -18.94 11.85
N GLY A 202 4.16 -17.81 11.85
CA GLY A 202 3.03 -17.57 10.95
C GLY A 202 3.43 -17.65 9.47
N PHE A 203 4.59 -17.10 9.14
CA PHE A 203 5.15 -17.13 7.80
C PHE A 203 5.43 -18.56 7.32
N VAL A 204 6.11 -19.37 8.13
CA VAL A 204 6.39 -20.79 7.79
C VAL A 204 5.08 -21.56 7.62
N ARG A 205 4.07 -21.31 8.47
CA ARG A 205 2.76 -21.93 8.35
C ARG A 205 2.11 -21.59 7.00
N ARG A 206 2.05 -20.31 6.63
CA ARG A 206 1.41 -19.84 5.38
C ARG A 206 2.16 -20.27 4.12
N LEU A 207 3.46 -20.52 4.22
CA LEU A 207 4.25 -21.06 3.12
C LEU A 207 3.95 -22.54 2.81
N VAL A 208 3.71 -23.35 3.85
CA VAL A 208 3.44 -24.79 3.70
C VAL A 208 1.95 -25.05 3.49
N LEU A 209 1.11 -24.34 4.25
CA LEU A 209 -0.34 -24.44 4.21
C LEU A 209 -0.91 -23.03 4.05
N PRO A 210 -1.17 -22.58 2.80
CA PRO A 210 -1.67 -21.23 2.51
C PRO A 210 -3.17 -21.12 2.81
N ALA A 211 -3.53 -21.44 4.05
CA ALA A 211 -4.86 -21.25 4.61
C ALA A 211 -4.90 -19.94 5.39
N ASP A 212 -6.07 -19.32 5.43
CA ASP A 212 -6.35 -18.16 6.26
C ASP A 212 -5.58 -16.87 5.85
N LEU A 213 -5.21 -16.77 4.57
CA LEU A 213 -4.49 -15.61 4.02
C LEU A 213 -5.30 -14.32 4.11
N SER A 214 -4.75 -13.28 4.72
CA SER A 214 -5.45 -12.02 4.99
C SER A 214 -4.76 -10.85 4.30
N PRO A 215 -5.51 -9.86 3.78
CA PRO A 215 -4.92 -8.60 3.30
C PRO A 215 -4.13 -7.87 4.37
N PHE A 216 -4.49 -8.06 5.64
CA PHE A 216 -3.84 -7.41 6.78
C PHE A 216 -3.60 -8.40 7.91
N TYR A 217 -2.47 -8.23 8.60
CA TYR A 217 -2.13 -9.01 9.78
C TYR A 217 -1.87 -8.06 10.96
N PRO A 218 -2.92 -7.60 11.65
CA PRO A 218 -2.77 -6.64 12.73
C PRO A 218 -2.02 -7.24 13.90
N MET A 219 -1.16 -6.42 14.50
CA MET A 219 -0.56 -6.73 15.80
C MET A 219 -1.59 -6.37 16.88
N LEU A 220 -2.38 -7.36 17.29
CA LEU A 220 -3.33 -7.20 18.39
C LEU A 220 -2.56 -7.23 19.72
N ASN A 221 -2.89 -6.30 20.63
CA ASN A 221 -2.31 -6.19 21.99
C ASN A 221 -2.78 -7.32 22.93
N ASP A 222 -3.13 -8.46 22.39
CA ASP A 222 -3.59 -9.60 23.16
C ASP A 222 -2.39 -10.23 23.86
N ARG A 223 -2.60 -10.63 25.13
CA ARG A 223 -1.60 -11.40 25.87
C ARG A 223 -1.29 -12.66 25.06
N LEU A 224 -0.01 -12.83 24.72
CA LEU A 224 0.47 -14.04 24.06
C LEU A 224 0.04 -15.26 24.86
N THR A 225 -0.64 -16.19 24.18
CA THR A 225 -0.89 -17.49 24.78
C THR A 225 0.44 -18.23 24.99
N VAL A 226 0.50 -19.17 25.93
CA VAL A 226 1.71 -19.99 26.14
C VAL A 226 2.12 -20.71 24.85
N ALA A 227 1.14 -21.19 24.07
CA ALA A 227 1.38 -21.81 22.78
C ALA A 227 2.04 -20.83 21.78
N GLU A 228 1.53 -19.59 21.67
CA GLU A 228 2.13 -18.58 20.80
C GLU A 228 3.55 -18.20 21.24
N ALA A 229 3.79 -18.05 22.55
CA ALA A 229 5.12 -17.78 23.07
C ALA A 229 6.10 -18.94 22.76
N VAL A 230 5.67 -20.19 22.95
CA VAL A 230 6.46 -21.38 22.63
C VAL A 230 6.76 -21.46 21.13
N THR A 231 5.77 -21.21 20.26
CA THR A 231 5.99 -21.21 18.81
C THR A 231 6.89 -20.06 18.35
N ALA A 232 6.76 -18.88 18.98
CA ALA A 232 7.57 -17.72 18.67
C ALA A 232 9.06 -17.94 18.98
N VAL A 233 9.40 -18.71 20.02
CA VAL A 233 10.80 -19.05 20.32
C VAL A 233 11.24 -20.33 19.60
N GLY A 234 10.37 -21.35 19.57
CA GLY A 234 10.66 -22.67 19.06
C GLY A 234 10.90 -22.71 17.55
N VAL A 235 10.16 -21.91 16.75
CA VAL A 235 10.34 -21.89 15.30
C VAL A 235 11.70 -21.30 14.89
N PRO A 236 12.12 -20.11 15.37
CA PRO A 236 13.47 -19.61 15.10
C PRO A 236 14.57 -20.59 15.52
N VAL A 237 14.48 -21.17 16.72
CA VAL A 237 15.46 -22.16 17.20
C VAL A 237 15.46 -23.39 16.28
N GLY A 238 14.30 -23.90 15.91
CA GLY A 238 14.14 -25.02 14.99
C GLY A 238 14.74 -24.75 13.62
N LEU A 239 14.56 -23.55 13.07
CA LEU A 239 15.16 -23.13 11.80
C LEU A 239 16.68 -23.01 11.88
N ILE A 240 17.23 -22.54 13.00
CA ILE A 240 18.68 -22.53 13.23
C ILE A 240 19.23 -23.96 13.30
N VAL A 241 18.59 -24.84 14.09
CA VAL A 241 18.96 -26.26 14.19
C VAL A 241 18.88 -26.94 12.82
N LEU A 242 17.81 -26.68 12.06
CA LEU A 242 17.64 -27.21 10.71
C LEU A 242 18.69 -26.66 9.73
N GLY A 243 19.08 -25.39 9.87
CA GLY A 243 20.18 -24.79 9.14
C GLY A 243 21.51 -25.48 9.42
N VAL A 244 21.87 -25.68 10.69
CA VAL A 244 23.10 -26.37 11.09
C VAL A 244 23.07 -27.84 10.66
N TRP A 245 21.95 -28.53 10.86
CA TRP A 245 21.76 -29.92 10.44
C TRP A 245 21.86 -30.07 8.92
N SER A 246 21.19 -29.19 8.16
CA SER A 246 21.22 -29.21 6.70
C SER A 246 22.61 -28.91 6.15
N PHE A 247 23.38 -28.01 6.77
CA PHE A 247 24.78 -27.76 6.39
C PHE A 247 25.62 -29.03 6.43
N ARG A 248 25.41 -29.87 7.45
CA ARG A 248 26.13 -31.15 7.60
C ARG A 248 25.58 -32.26 6.71
N ARG A 249 24.30 -32.21 6.32
CA ARG A 249 23.61 -33.29 5.60
C ARG A 249 23.55 -33.10 4.09
N SER A 250 23.23 -31.90 3.63
CA SER A 250 22.98 -31.58 2.22
C SER A 250 23.19 -30.09 1.95
N ARG A 251 24.28 -29.76 1.25
CA ARG A 251 24.57 -28.38 0.83
C ARG A 251 23.42 -27.72 0.05
N PRO A 252 22.71 -28.37 -0.89
CA PRO A 252 21.56 -27.73 -1.53
C PRO A 252 20.41 -27.42 -0.58
N LEU A 253 20.16 -28.28 0.41
CA LEU A 253 19.15 -28.01 1.45
C LEU A 253 19.56 -26.81 2.31
N PHE A 254 20.84 -26.71 2.66
CA PHE A 254 21.38 -25.57 3.41
C PHE A 254 21.26 -24.26 2.62
N VAL A 255 21.71 -24.25 1.37
CA VAL A 255 21.61 -23.09 0.48
C VAL A 255 20.17 -22.64 0.33
N ALA A 256 19.24 -23.59 0.23
CA ALA A 256 17.83 -23.26 0.19
C ALA A 256 17.33 -22.65 1.51
N LEU A 257 17.53 -23.32 2.65
CA LEU A 257 17.02 -22.82 3.93
C LEU A 257 17.60 -21.44 4.28
N CYS A 258 18.92 -21.26 4.16
CA CYS A 258 19.57 -19.99 4.48
C CYS A 258 19.28 -18.90 3.45
N GLY A 259 19.23 -19.23 2.15
CA GLY A 259 18.86 -18.28 1.11
C GLY A 259 17.44 -17.74 1.30
N MET A 260 16.50 -18.60 1.70
CA MET A 260 15.13 -18.22 2.03
C MET A 260 15.08 -17.26 3.22
N LEU A 261 15.78 -17.59 4.31
CA LEU A 261 15.85 -16.74 5.49
C LEU A 261 16.45 -15.37 5.16
N CYS A 262 17.48 -15.32 4.33
CA CYS A 262 18.05 -14.05 3.86
C CYS A 262 17.03 -13.20 3.09
N LEU A 263 16.19 -13.78 2.24
CA LEU A 263 15.19 -13.01 1.47
C LEU A 263 14.08 -12.42 2.35
N ILE A 264 13.81 -12.98 3.53
CA ILE A 264 12.74 -12.54 4.42
C ILE A 264 13.29 -11.64 5.55
N LEU A 265 14.56 -11.81 5.92
CA LEU A 265 15.16 -11.12 7.07
C LEU A 265 15.06 -9.59 7.00
N PRO A 266 15.35 -8.89 5.88
CA PRO A 266 15.18 -7.43 5.82
C PRO A 266 13.75 -6.98 6.12
N ALA A 267 12.76 -7.74 5.66
CA ALA A 267 11.36 -7.43 5.92
C ALA A 267 10.99 -7.62 7.40
N LEU A 268 11.55 -8.64 8.04
CA LEU A 268 11.36 -8.90 9.47
C LEU A 268 12.00 -7.81 10.35
N LEU A 269 13.12 -7.24 9.93
CA LEU A 269 13.80 -6.16 10.67
C LEU A 269 13.05 -4.82 10.58
N ASP A 270 12.33 -4.58 9.49
CA ASP A 270 11.51 -3.37 9.27
C ASP A 270 10.27 -3.32 10.20
N MET A 271 9.94 -4.42 10.87
CA MET A 271 8.76 -4.53 11.74
C MET A 271 8.76 -3.56 12.93
N ALA A 272 9.93 -3.10 13.37
CA ALA A 272 10.03 -2.08 14.44
C ALA A 272 9.33 -0.76 14.06
N TYR A 273 9.05 -0.55 12.78
CA TYR A 273 8.43 0.64 12.22
C TYR A 273 7.04 0.36 11.60
N SER A 274 6.50 -0.86 11.75
CA SER A 274 5.21 -1.28 11.19
C SER A 274 4.16 -1.55 12.26
N GLU A 275 2.92 -1.16 11.97
CA GLU A 275 1.71 -1.48 12.76
C GLU A 275 1.11 -2.86 12.42
N GLN A 276 1.71 -3.56 11.44
CA GLN A 276 1.23 -4.84 10.93
C GLN A 276 2.37 -5.87 10.84
N LEU A 277 2.04 -7.14 11.07
CA LEU A 277 2.90 -8.28 10.76
C LEU A 277 3.09 -8.40 9.24
N LEU A 278 4.07 -9.20 8.82
CA LEU A 278 4.38 -9.35 7.40
C LEU A 278 3.23 -10.01 6.64
N GLY A 279 2.74 -9.29 5.63
CA GLY A 279 1.73 -9.75 4.68
C GLY A 279 2.20 -10.90 3.79
N ASP A 280 1.30 -11.40 2.97
CA ASP A 280 1.55 -12.58 2.15
C ASP A 280 2.42 -12.26 0.93
N ALA A 281 2.46 -11.00 0.49
CA ALA A 281 3.36 -10.53 -0.56
C ALA A 281 4.85 -10.85 -0.32
N TYR A 282 5.28 -11.06 0.93
CA TYR A 282 6.67 -11.43 1.23
C TYR A 282 6.97 -12.92 0.94
N LEU A 283 5.94 -13.76 0.81
CA LEU A 283 6.07 -15.15 0.36
C LEU A 283 6.44 -15.22 -1.13
N TYR A 284 6.14 -14.18 -1.92
CA TYR A 284 6.34 -14.13 -3.37
C TYR A 284 7.76 -14.55 -3.77
N ALA A 285 8.79 -13.96 -3.15
CA ALA A 285 10.18 -14.33 -3.43
C ALA A 285 10.65 -15.56 -2.63
N ALA A 286 10.18 -15.70 -1.39
CA ALA A 286 10.62 -16.76 -0.50
C ALA A 286 10.27 -18.17 -1.01
N LEU A 287 9.14 -18.32 -1.71
CA LEU A 287 8.66 -19.59 -2.28
C LEU A 287 9.63 -20.21 -3.30
N ILE A 288 10.43 -19.41 -4.00
CA ILE A 288 11.37 -19.93 -5.01
C ILE A 288 12.36 -20.91 -4.39
N VAL A 289 12.77 -20.62 -3.17
CA VAL A 289 13.90 -21.29 -2.53
C VAL A 289 13.57 -22.73 -2.09
N PRO A 290 12.48 -23.03 -1.37
CA PRO A 290 12.08 -24.41 -1.10
C PRO A 290 11.71 -25.18 -2.38
N LEU A 291 11.20 -24.52 -3.41
CA LEU A 291 10.93 -25.15 -4.71
C LEU A 291 12.24 -25.53 -5.43
N ALA A 292 13.25 -24.66 -5.41
CA ALA A 292 14.59 -24.95 -5.91
C ALA A 292 15.24 -26.12 -5.14
N ALA A 293 15.13 -26.12 -3.81
CA ALA A 293 15.60 -27.24 -2.98
C ALA A 293 14.94 -28.57 -3.38
N SER A 294 13.62 -28.55 -3.58
CA SER A 294 12.83 -29.71 -3.97
C SER A 294 13.25 -30.23 -5.34
N ALA A 295 13.42 -29.33 -6.32
CA ALA A 295 13.87 -29.67 -7.67
C ALA A 295 15.23 -30.42 -7.64
N VAL A 296 16.16 -29.95 -6.82
CA VAL A 296 17.48 -30.56 -6.65
C VAL A 296 17.39 -31.89 -5.90
N ALA A 297 16.63 -31.95 -4.81
CA ALA A 297 16.48 -33.16 -4.00
C ALA A 297 15.83 -34.31 -4.78
N ILE A 298 14.89 -33.98 -5.66
CA ILE A 298 14.25 -34.94 -6.57
C ILE A 298 15.23 -35.39 -7.66
N SER A 299 16.07 -34.50 -8.17
CA SER A 299 17.06 -34.81 -9.22
C SER A 299 18.27 -35.60 -8.72
N GLY A 300 18.65 -35.44 -7.44
CA GLY A 300 19.84 -36.09 -6.85
C GLY A 300 19.61 -37.52 -6.36
N ARG A 301 18.36 -37.92 -6.11
CA ARG A 301 18.01 -39.31 -5.75
C ARG A 301 17.68 -40.05 -7.05
N GLY A 302 18.64 -40.85 -7.52
CA GLY A 302 18.64 -41.49 -8.85
C GLY A 302 17.29 -42.02 -9.36
N HIS A 303 17.10 -41.92 -10.67
CA HIS A 303 15.90 -42.24 -11.47
C HIS A 303 15.31 -43.66 -11.32
N MET A 304 15.75 -44.49 -10.37
CA MET A 304 15.44 -45.93 -10.32
C MET A 304 14.52 -46.39 -9.17
N LEU A 305 14.14 -45.53 -8.21
CA LEU A 305 13.16 -45.91 -7.17
C LEU A 305 11.76 -45.34 -7.44
N ALA A 306 11.06 -46.10 -8.30
CA ALA A 306 9.62 -46.20 -8.53
C ALA A 306 8.96 -45.10 -9.39
N ALA A 307 8.86 -45.35 -10.70
CA ALA A 307 7.93 -44.66 -11.60
C ALA A 307 6.48 -44.59 -11.04
N ALA A 308 6.06 -45.59 -10.25
CA ALA A 308 4.78 -45.56 -9.52
C ALA A 308 4.74 -44.49 -8.40
N ARG A 309 5.79 -44.38 -7.57
CA ARG A 309 5.90 -43.31 -6.57
C ARG A 309 6.05 -41.94 -7.24
N GLY A 310 6.77 -41.85 -8.34
CA GLY A 310 6.89 -40.63 -9.16
C GLY A 310 5.54 -40.18 -9.72
N ARG A 311 4.72 -41.10 -10.25
CA ARG A 311 3.36 -40.80 -10.73
C ARG A 311 2.43 -40.37 -9.60
N ILE A 312 2.47 -41.05 -8.45
CA ILE A 312 1.66 -40.68 -7.27
C ILE A 312 2.08 -39.29 -6.77
N SER A 313 3.37 -39.02 -6.62
CA SER A 313 3.85 -37.70 -6.20
C SER A 313 3.53 -36.60 -7.21
N ALA A 314 3.59 -36.88 -8.52
CA ALA A 314 3.14 -35.95 -9.55
C ALA A 314 1.63 -35.71 -9.50
N ALA A 315 0.82 -36.75 -9.26
CA ALA A 315 -0.62 -36.63 -9.07
C ALA A 315 -0.97 -35.81 -7.82
N ILE A 316 -0.25 -35.99 -6.71
CA ILE A 316 -0.38 -35.17 -5.51
C ILE A 316 -0.02 -33.72 -5.81
N ALA A 317 1.11 -33.46 -6.48
CA ALA A 317 1.52 -32.10 -6.84
C ALA A 317 0.48 -31.43 -7.77
N ALA A 318 -0.08 -32.16 -8.73
CA ALA A 318 -1.15 -31.67 -9.59
C ALA A 318 -2.44 -31.39 -8.80
N ALA A 319 -2.83 -32.26 -7.87
CA ALA A 319 -3.98 -32.04 -7.00
C ALA A 319 -3.79 -30.79 -6.12
N VAL A 320 -2.60 -30.62 -5.54
CA VAL A 320 -2.25 -29.40 -4.78
C VAL A 320 -2.30 -28.17 -5.67
N ALA A 321 -1.80 -28.25 -6.92
CA ALA A 321 -1.89 -27.15 -7.87
C ALA A 321 -3.34 -26.77 -8.22
N ILE A 322 -4.25 -27.75 -8.31
CA ILE A 322 -5.69 -27.49 -8.52
C ILE A 322 -6.29 -26.80 -7.29
N VAL A 323 -6.01 -27.30 -6.08
CA VAL A 323 -6.47 -26.66 -4.83
C VAL A 323 -5.97 -25.22 -4.78
N PHE A 324 -4.69 -25.01 -5.07
CA PHE A 324 -4.07 -23.68 -5.16
C PHE A 324 -4.77 -22.80 -6.19
N ALA A 325 -5.04 -23.29 -7.40
CA ALA A 325 -5.80 -22.54 -8.42
C ALA A 325 -7.17 -22.09 -7.91
N VAL A 326 -7.94 -22.99 -7.30
CA VAL A 326 -9.29 -22.70 -6.78
C VAL A 326 -9.22 -21.67 -5.66
N THR A 327 -8.31 -21.86 -4.69
CA THR A 327 -8.17 -20.91 -3.57
C THR A 327 -7.61 -19.56 -4.02
N SER A 328 -6.71 -19.53 -5.00
CA SER A 328 -6.17 -18.30 -5.59
C SER A 328 -7.25 -17.53 -6.34
N TYR A 329 -8.07 -18.24 -7.13
CA TYR A 329 -9.22 -17.64 -7.80
C TYR A 329 -10.20 -17.03 -6.78
N GLY A 330 -10.57 -17.77 -5.74
CA GLY A 330 -11.39 -17.25 -4.64
C GLY A 330 -10.77 -16.02 -3.97
N GLY A 331 -9.46 -16.04 -3.73
CA GLY A 331 -8.72 -14.94 -3.13
C GLY A 331 -8.78 -13.65 -3.96
N THR A 332 -8.92 -13.72 -5.29
CA THR A 332 -9.00 -12.50 -6.13
C THR A 332 -10.20 -11.63 -5.81
N PHE A 333 -11.32 -12.21 -5.36
CA PHE A 333 -12.52 -11.46 -4.98
C PHE A 333 -12.28 -10.57 -3.75
N THR A 334 -11.41 -10.98 -2.83
CA THR A 334 -11.02 -10.15 -1.68
C THR A 334 -10.43 -8.81 -2.14
N TRP A 335 -9.63 -8.84 -3.21
CA TRP A 335 -8.91 -7.67 -3.74
C TRP A 335 -9.69 -6.84 -4.76
N GLN A 336 -10.96 -7.17 -5.00
CA GLN A 336 -11.79 -6.51 -6.02
C GLN A 336 -12.19 -5.09 -5.63
N SER A 337 -12.43 -4.83 -4.35
CA SER A 337 -12.90 -3.54 -3.83
C SER A 337 -12.39 -3.29 -2.41
N SER A 338 -12.37 -2.03 -1.98
CA SER A 338 -12.08 -1.67 -0.59
C SER A 338 -13.05 -2.37 0.37
N GLN A 339 -14.33 -2.51 -0.01
CA GLN A 339 -15.32 -3.21 0.81
C GLN A 339 -15.01 -4.70 1.00
N SER A 340 -14.77 -5.44 -0.08
CA SER A 340 -14.44 -6.87 0.01
C SER A 340 -13.18 -7.11 0.84
N LEU A 341 -12.18 -6.24 0.65
CA LEU A 341 -10.91 -6.29 1.35
C LEU A 341 -11.07 -6.08 2.87
N TYR A 342 -11.78 -5.03 3.29
CA TYR A 342 -11.99 -4.78 4.71
C TYR A 342 -13.04 -5.69 5.36
N ARG A 343 -14.02 -6.21 4.60
CA ARG A 343 -14.94 -7.26 5.10
C ARG A 343 -14.19 -8.54 5.43
N GLU A 344 -13.28 -8.99 4.57
CA GLU A 344 -12.43 -10.16 4.83
C GLU A 344 -11.53 -9.92 6.05
N ALA A 345 -10.90 -8.74 6.14
CA ALA A 345 -10.06 -8.39 7.28
C ALA A 345 -10.83 -8.38 8.60
N MET A 346 -12.06 -7.85 8.60
CA MET A 346 -12.94 -7.83 9.77
C MET A 346 -13.46 -9.22 10.15
N ALA A 347 -13.70 -10.10 9.16
CA ALA A 347 -14.10 -11.48 9.43
C ALA A 347 -13.00 -12.25 10.19
N LYS A 348 -11.74 -11.96 9.89
CA LYS A 348 -10.57 -12.56 10.55
C LYS A 348 -10.18 -11.87 11.85
N TYR A 349 -10.34 -10.54 11.89
CA TYR A 349 -9.93 -9.70 13.00
C TYR A 349 -11.10 -8.80 13.46
N PRO A 350 -12.12 -9.39 14.12
CA PRO A 350 -13.34 -8.65 14.49
C PRO A 350 -13.11 -7.59 15.57
N THR A 351 -11.98 -7.63 16.27
CA THR A 351 -11.56 -6.65 17.28
C THR A 351 -10.60 -5.60 16.73
N TRP A 352 -10.24 -5.64 15.44
CA TRP A 352 -9.31 -4.69 14.84
C TRP A 352 -10.04 -3.43 14.36
N PRO A 353 -9.87 -2.26 15.01
CA PRO A 353 -10.69 -1.08 14.71
C PRO A 353 -10.52 -0.57 13.29
N ARG A 354 -9.29 -0.66 12.76
CA ARG A 354 -8.95 -0.22 11.40
C ARG A 354 -9.68 -0.99 10.30
N GLY A 355 -10.09 -2.23 10.57
CA GLY A 355 -10.94 -2.99 9.66
C GLY A 355 -12.31 -2.33 9.46
N TYR A 356 -12.92 -1.84 10.54
CA TYR A 356 -14.19 -1.12 10.48
C TYR A 356 -14.02 0.27 9.88
N THR A 357 -13.00 1.04 10.30
CA THR A 357 -12.82 2.40 9.76
C THR A 357 -12.49 2.39 8.27
N GLY A 358 -11.79 1.36 7.77
CA GLY A 358 -11.58 1.17 6.33
C GLY A 358 -12.87 0.92 5.56
N LEU A 359 -13.84 0.20 6.14
CA LEU A 359 -15.19 0.09 5.57
C LEU A 359 -15.94 1.43 5.61
N VAL A 360 -15.82 2.19 6.70
CA VAL A 360 -16.42 3.53 6.78
C VAL A 360 -15.93 4.41 5.65
N GLU A 361 -14.61 4.47 5.43
CA GLU A 361 -14.00 5.23 4.35
C GLU A 361 -14.53 4.79 2.97
N ALA A 362 -14.57 3.48 2.70
CA ALA A 362 -15.11 2.96 1.45
C ALA A 362 -16.58 3.36 1.22
N TYR A 363 -17.44 3.26 2.25
CA TYR A 363 -18.84 3.66 2.13
C TYR A 363 -19.02 5.18 2.04
N LEU A 364 -18.16 5.98 2.68
CA LEU A 364 -18.18 7.44 2.54
C LEU A 364 -17.82 7.86 1.11
N GLU A 365 -16.83 7.22 0.48
CA GLU A 365 -16.46 7.45 -0.93
C GLU A 365 -17.63 7.12 -1.89
N GLU A 366 -18.39 6.06 -1.59
CA GLU A 366 -19.58 5.67 -2.34
C GLU A 366 -20.84 6.48 -1.95
N ASN A 367 -20.73 7.38 -0.97
CA ASN A 367 -21.82 8.18 -0.41
C ASN A 367 -22.96 7.32 0.19
N GLU A 368 -22.65 6.10 0.65
CA GLU A 368 -23.54 5.24 1.42
C GLU A 368 -23.45 5.55 2.93
N LEU A 369 -24.05 6.67 3.31
CA LEU A 369 -23.91 7.22 4.67
C LEU A 369 -24.49 6.33 5.77
N ASP A 370 -25.55 5.56 5.48
CA ASP A 370 -26.16 4.62 6.44
C ASP A 370 -25.22 3.45 6.77
N SER A 371 -24.65 2.83 5.72
CA SER A 371 -23.64 1.77 5.84
C SER A 371 -22.39 2.28 6.58
N ALA A 372 -21.90 3.46 6.19
CA ALA A 372 -20.78 4.12 6.86
C ALA A 372 -21.07 4.32 8.36
N LEU A 373 -22.26 4.82 8.71
CA LEU A 373 -22.63 5.09 10.09
C LEU A 373 -22.70 3.80 10.91
N PHE A 374 -23.33 2.75 10.37
CA PHE A 374 -23.39 1.44 11.01
C PHE A 374 -21.99 0.91 11.36
N HIS A 375 -21.06 0.97 10.42
CA HIS A 375 -19.69 0.50 10.64
C HIS A 375 -18.89 1.43 11.57
N ALA A 376 -19.13 2.75 11.53
CA ALA A 376 -18.47 3.70 12.42
C ALA A 376 -18.90 3.51 13.89
N GLU A 377 -20.20 3.24 14.13
CA GLU A 377 -20.71 2.92 15.47
C GLU A 377 -20.16 1.57 15.98
N ARG A 378 -19.94 0.59 15.09
CA ARG A 378 -19.24 -0.66 15.46
C ARG A 378 -17.78 -0.42 15.79
N ALA A 379 -17.07 0.36 14.98
CA ALA A 379 -15.67 0.73 15.23
C ALA A 379 -15.54 1.37 16.62
N ALA A 380 -16.41 2.34 16.94
CA ALA A 380 -16.41 3.04 18.23
C ALA A 380 -16.78 2.14 19.42
N ARG A 381 -17.53 1.05 19.22
CA ARG A 381 -17.75 0.04 20.27
C ARG A 381 -16.52 -0.81 20.53
N VAL A 382 -15.77 -1.15 19.48
CA VAL A 382 -14.54 -1.95 19.58
C VAL A 382 -13.40 -1.14 20.19
N ALA A 383 -13.24 0.12 19.79
CA ALA A 383 -12.21 1.02 20.31
C ALA A 383 -12.78 2.43 20.61
N PRO A 384 -13.39 2.61 21.80
CA PRO A 384 -14.08 3.86 22.16
C PRO A 384 -13.17 5.06 22.39
N GLU A 385 -11.87 4.83 22.61
CA GLU A 385 -10.88 5.88 22.84
C GLU A 385 -9.84 5.98 21.71
N ASP A 386 -9.97 5.18 20.64
CA ASP A 386 -9.09 5.28 19.48
C ASP A 386 -9.39 6.58 18.69
N PRO A 387 -8.41 7.49 18.51
CA PRO A 387 -8.65 8.80 17.90
C PRO A 387 -9.17 8.70 16.47
N THR A 388 -8.63 7.77 15.68
CA THR A 388 -9.03 7.56 14.28
C THR A 388 -10.47 7.09 14.19
N THR A 389 -10.84 6.11 15.00
CA THR A 389 -12.21 5.62 15.14
C THR A 389 -13.19 6.72 15.50
N GLN A 390 -12.85 7.55 16.50
CA GLN A 390 -13.71 8.66 16.93
C GLN A 390 -13.83 9.76 15.85
N PHE A 391 -12.77 10.00 15.09
CA PHE A 391 -12.79 10.92 13.95
C PHE A 391 -13.74 10.44 12.84
N TYR A 392 -13.67 9.16 12.45
CA TYR A 392 -14.55 8.60 11.41
C TYR A 392 -16.02 8.57 11.87
N LEU A 393 -16.29 8.25 13.14
CA LEU A 393 -17.65 8.36 13.70
C LEU A 393 -18.17 9.79 13.63
N GLY A 394 -17.39 10.75 14.10
CA GLY A 394 -17.76 12.17 14.06
C GLY A 394 -17.98 12.69 12.64
N THR A 395 -17.10 12.34 11.72
CA THR A 395 -17.21 12.72 10.30
C THR A 395 -18.46 12.12 9.66
N THR A 396 -18.74 10.84 9.93
CA THR A 396 -19.94 10.18 9.38
C THR A 396 -21.23 10.80 9.93
N LEU A 397 -21.29 11.08 11.24
CA LEU A 397 -22.42 11.78 11.86
C LEU A 397 -22.64 13.18 11.30
N LEU A 398 -21.55 13.88 10.96
CA LEU A 398 -21.60 15.22 10.36
C LEU A 398 -22.17 15.16 8.93
N LEU A 399 -21.82 14.15 8.14
CA LEU A 399 -22.26 14.01 6.76
C LEU A 399 -23.67 13.42 6.64
N HIS A 400 -24.12 12.63 7.62
CA HIS A 400 -25.40 11.95 7.61
C HIS A 400 -26.61 12.92 7.51
N HIS A 401 -27.57 12.62 6.63
CA HIS A 401 -28.70 13.50 6.30
C HIS A 401 -29.73 13.70 7.43
N GLY A 402 -29.68 12.90 8.49
CA GLY A 402 -30.64 12.93 9.62
C GLY A 402 -30.45 14.05 10.65
N SER A 403 -29.85 15.20 10.30
CA SER A 403 -29.58 16.32 11.23
C SER A 403 -28.75 15.96 12.48
N ARG A 404 -27.93 14.90 12.42
CA ARG A 404 -27.08 14.41 13.52
C ARG A 404 -25.77 15.18 13.69
N SER A 405 -25.66 16.37 13.11
CA SER A 405 -24.41 17.16 13.14
C SER A 405 -24.00 17.58 14.56
N ALA A 406 -24.94 17.70 15.50
CA ALA A 406 -24.63 17.95 16.91
C ALA A 406 -23.97 16.73 17.59
N ASP A 407 -24.39 15.51 17.25
CA ASP A 407 -23.83 14.26 17.79
C ASP A 407 -22.36 14.08 17.42
N ALA A 408 -21.93 14.67 16.29
CA ALA A 408 -20.54 14.63 15.83
C ALA A 408 -19.54 15.34 16.77
N ILE A 409 -20.01 16.31 17.59
CA ILE A 409 -19.13 17.15 18.43
C ILE A 409 -18.37 16.30 19.45
N ALA A 410 -19.04 15.35 20.12
CA ALA A 410 -18.42 14.56 21.18
C ALA A 410 -17.32 13.61 20.65
N PRO A 411 -17.55 12.79 19.61
CA PRO A 411 -16.50 11.97 19.00
C PRO A 411 -15.32 12.80 18.45
N LEU A 412 -15.58 13.92 17.76
CA LEU A 412 -14.50 14.77 17.23
C LEU A 412 -13.65 15.39 18.36
N ARG A 413 -14.28 15.80 19.47
CA ARG A 413 -13.53 16.22 20.66
C ARG A 413 -12.69 15.11 21.27
N LYS A 414 -13.17 13.85 21.26
CA LYS A 414 -12.37 12.70 21.71
C LYS A 414 -11.13 12.51 20.83
N ALA A 415 -11.30 12.55 19.51
CA ALA A 415 -10.20 12.42 18.56
C ALA A 415 -9.11 13.49 18.74
N LEU A 416 -9.50 14.75 18.98
CA LEU A 416 -8.56 15.85 19.23
C LEU A 416 -7.79 15.76 20.54
N ARG A 417 -8.20 14.92 21.52
CA ARG A 417 -7.42 14.75 22.76
C ARG A 417 -6.05 14.16 22.49
N SER A 418 -5.95 13.25 21.53
CA SER A 418 -4.67 12.61 21.17
C SER A 418 -3.81 13.49 20.28
N ASN A 419 -4.41 14.25 19.37
CA ASN A 419 -3.71 15.19 18.51
C ASN A 419 -4.49 16.51 18.43
N PRO A 420 -4.15 17.50 19.27
CA PRO A 420 -4.82 18.80 19.29
C PRO A 420 -4.66 19.61 18.00
N ASN A 421 -3.72 19.25 17.13
CA ASN A 421 -3.40 19.95 15.89
C ASN A 421 -3.83 19.15 14.64
N TRP A 422 -4.75 18.20 14.79
CA TRP A 422 -5.29 17.45 13.66
C TRP A 422 -6.25 18.33 12.84
N ILE A 423 -5.75 18.89 11.74
CA ILE A 423 -6.43 19.88 10.89
C ILE A 423 -7.82 19.41 10.44
N ALA A 424 -7.93 18.23 9.81
CA ALA A 424 -9.22 17.69 9.35
C ALA A 424 -10.23 17.51 10.50
N CYS A 425 -9.76 17.14 11.69
CA CYS A 425 -10.64 16.99 12.85
C CYS A 425 -11.08 18.35 13.42
N LEU A 426 -10.19 19.35 13.47
CA LEU A 426 -10.53 20.73 13.84
C LEU A 426 -11.56 21.34 12.90
N GLN A 427 -11.39 21.12 11.58
CA GLN A 427 -12.33 21.56 10.56
C GLN A 427 -13.70 20.92 10.75
N ASN A 428 -13.78 19.58 10.84
CA ASN A 428 -15.04 18.87 11.03
C ASN A 428 -15.72 19.27 12.34
N LEU A 429 -14.95 19.49 13.42
CA LEU A 429 -15.49 19.97 14.68
C LEU A 429 -16.04 21.39 14.56
N GLY A 430 -15.33 22.28 13.86
CA GLY A 430 -15.78 23.63 13.56
C GLY A 430 -17.11 23.65 12.80
N VAL A 431 -17.22 22.84 11.74
CA VAL A 431 -18.47 22.71 10.97
C VAL A 431 -19.60 22.12 11.82
N ALA A 432 -19.32 21.08 12.63
CA ALA A 432 -20.29 20.49 13.55
C ALA A 432 -20.81 21.52 14.58
N LEU A 433 -19.91 22.30 15.17
CA LEU A 433 -20.25 23.38 16.11
C LEU A 433 -21.08 24.49 15.45
N ALA A 434 -20.73 24.89 14.22
CA ALA A 434 -21.48 25.90 13.48
C ALA A 434 -22.90 25.44 13.15
N ARG A 435 -23.08 24.17 12.76
CA ARG A 435 -24.42 23.58 12.54
C ARG A 435 -25.24 23.47 13.82
N ALA A 436 -24.58 23.32 14.97
CA ALA A 436 -25.20 23.34 16.29
C ALA A 436 -25.41 24.77 16.85
N GLY A 437 -25.13 25.82 16.07
CA GLY A 437 -25.27 27.22 16.50
C GLY A 437 -24.20 27.73 17.47
N GLN A 438 -23.17 26.93 17.78
CA GLN A 438 -22.06 27.31 18.66
C GLN A 438 -20.97 28.05 17.88
N TYR A 439 -21.31 29.21 17.30
CA TYR A 439 -20.47 29.90 16.33
C TYR A 439 -19.12 30.38 16.89
N ASP A 440 -19.05 30.89 18.11
CA ASP A 440 -17.77 31.34 18.70
C ASP A 440 -16.77 30.20 18.84
N ARG A 441 -17.24 29.02 19.28
CA ARG A 441 -16.41 27.81 19.38
C ARG A 441 -16.03 27.27 18.01
N ALA A 442 -16.94 27.37 17.03
CA ALA A 442 -16.66 26.99 15.65
C ALA A 442 -15.54 27.85 15.06
N ILE A 443 -15.62 29.18 15.23
CA ILE A 443 -14.61 30.15 14.79
C ILE A 443 -13.26 29.79 15.42
N ALA A 444 -13.18 29.56 16.73
CA ALA A 444 -11.92 29.21 17.39
C ALA A 444 -11.28 27.92 16.82
N CYS A 445 -12.08 26.90 16.51
CA CYS A 445 -11.58 25.67 15.89
C CYS A 445 -11.09 25.90 14.46
N LEU A 446 -11.83 26.67 13.67
CA LEU A 446 -11.52 26.96 12.27
C LEU A 446 -10.35 27.94 12.11
N GLU A 447 -10.19 28.92 13.01
CA GLU A 447 -9.02 29.78 13.09
C GLU A 447 -7.76 28.95 13.38
N LYS A 448 -7.83 28.04 14.36
CA LYS A 448 -6.71 27.15 14.65
C LYS A 448 -6.37 26.25 13.44
N ALA A 449 -7.38 25.72 12.75
CA ALA A 449 -7.16 24.93 11.55
C ALA A 449 -6.53 25.75 10.42
N ARG A 450 -6.98 27.00 10.22
CA ARG A 450 -6.42 27.95 9.25
C ARG A 450 -4.97 28.31 9.57
N ASP A 451 -4.63 28.50 10.84
CA ASP A 451 -3.28 28.86 11.25
C ASP A 451 -2.29 27.70 11.02
N LEU A 452 -2.78 26.45 11.14
CA LEU A 452 -2.03 25.24 10.80
C LEU A 452 -1.94 24.98 9.28
N GLU A 453 -3.00 25.30 8.54
CA GLU A 453 -3.06 25.16 7.08
C GLU A 453 -3.59 26.44 6.40
N PRO A 454 -2.73 27.46 6.22
CA PRO A 454 -3.16 28.77 5.71
C PRO A 454 -3.69 28.75 4.28
N ASN A 455 -3.41 27.70 3.53
CA ASN A 455 -3.74 27.58 2.12
C ASN A 455 -5.00 26.76 1.82
N SER A 456 -5.73 26.31 2.84
CA SER A 456 -6.99 25.57 2.63
C SER A 456 -8.15 26.52 2.32
N ALA A 457 -8.67 26.44 1.09
CA ALA A 457 -9.88 27.18 0.71
C ALA A 457 -11.12 26.70 1.49
N GLU A 458 -11.20 25.41 1.81
CA GLU A 458 -12.34 24.83 2.52
C GLU A 458 -12.44 25.35 3.96
N ILE A 459 -11.33 25.39 4.69
CA ILE A 459 -11.27 25.92 6.07
C ILE A 459 -11.66 27.41 6.09
N ARG A 460 -11.10 28.20 5.16
CA ARG A 460 -11.42 29.63 5.04
C ARG A 460 -12.88 29.87 4.67
N THR A 461 -13.46 29.03 3.83
CA THR A 461 -14.89 29.08 3.49
C THR A 461 -15.75 28.81 4.72
N GLY A 462 -15.42 27.76 5.48
CA GLY A 462 -16.09 27.45 6.74
C GLY A 462 -16.00 28.59 7.76
N LEU A 463 -14.83 29.23 7.87
CA LEU A 463 -14.61 30.37 8.76
C LEU A 463 -15.40 31.60 8.31
N GLY A 464 -15.42 31.89 7.01
CA GLY A 464 -16.22 32.97 6.44
C GLY A 464 -17.72 32.81 6.73
N HIS A 465 -18.25 31.61 6.56
CA HIS A 465 -19.64 31.30 6.90
C HIS A 465 -19.92 31.43 8.40
N ALA A 466 -19.00 31.00 9.25
CA ALA A 466 -19.14 31.16 10.69
C ALA A 466 -19.17 32.65 11.09
N TYR A 467 -18.32 33.49 10.51
CA TYR A 467 -18.35 34.94 10.75
C TYR A 467 -19.63 35.63 10.27
N LEU A 468 -20.21 35.20 9.15
CA LEU A 468 -21.52 35.72 8.70
C LEU A 468 -22.62 35.48 9.73
N LYS A 469 -22.61 34.32 10.40
CA LYS A 469 -23.60 33.98 11.43
C LYS A 469 -23.43 34.75 12.74
N VAL A 470 -22.24 35.29 13.02
CA VAL A 470 -21.98 36.19 14.16
C VAL A 470 -22.02 37.66 13.75
N HIS A 471 -22.60 37.98 12.58
CA HIS A 471 -22.70 39.34 12.05
C HIS A 471 -21.35 40.08 11.95
N ARG A 472 -20.30 39.38 11.52
CA ARG A 472 -18.97 39.95 11.24
C ARG A 472 -18.64 39.90 9.73
N PRO A 473 -19.36 40.67 8.89
CA PRO A 473 -19.25 40.56 7.43
C PRO A 473 -17.87 40.97 6.87
N ALA A 474 -17.18 41.90 7.51
CA ALA A 474 -15.82 42.30 7.11
C ALA A 474 -14.80 41.15 7.25
N SER A 475 -14.83 40.45 8.38
CA SER A 475 -13.97 39.27 8.62
C SER A 475 -14.35 38.13 7.66
N ALA A 476 -15.66 37.91 7.44
CA ALA A 476 -16.13 36.91 6.49
C ALA A 476 -15.61 37.17 5.06
N ARG A 477 -15.73 38.41 4.59
CA ARG A 477 -15.27 38.83 3.27
C ARG A 477 -13.79 38.58 3.06
N ARG A 478 -12.95 38.96 4.03
CA ARG A 478 -11.49 38.74 3.96
C ARG A 478 -11.17 37.26 3.79
N GLU A 479 -11.78 36.39 4.60
CA GLU A 479 -11.52 34.95 4.52
C GLU A 479 -12.03 34.33 3.22
N LEU A 480 -13.21 34.74 2.75
CA LEU A 480 -13.80 34.23 1.51
C LEU A 480 -13.09 34.73 0.25
N GLN A 481 -12.57 35.96 0.24
CA GLN A 481 -11.72 36.47 -0.84
C GLN A 481 -10.42 35.66 -0.93
N GLU A 482 -9.80 35.37 0.21
CA GLU A 482 -8.62 34.51 0.29
C GLU A 482 -8.93 33.06 -0.13
N ALA A 483 -10.12 32.53 0.18
CA ALA A 483 -10.56 31.24 -0.33
C ALA A 483 -10.74 31.26 -1.85
N LEU A 484 -11.34 32.34 -2.39
CA LEU A 484 -11.63 32.48 -3.82
C LEU A 484 -10.37 32.45 -4.69
N LYS A 485 -9.27 33.06 -4.22
CA LYS A 485 -7.96 33.01 -4.90
C LYS A 485 -7.44 31.59 -5.13
N ARG A 486 -7.89 30.63 -4.31
CA ARG A 486 -7.42 29.23 -4.30
C ARG A 486 -8.41 28.28 -4.95
N ALA A 487 -9.70 28.51 -4.76
CA ALA A 487 -10.76 27.69 -5.31
C ALA A 487 -11.92 28.56 -5.80
N ASN A 488 -12.35 28.33 -7.03
CA ASN A 488 -13.44 29.07 -7.67
C ASN A 488 -14.78 28.33 -7.52
N ASP A 489 -15.23 28.17 -6.27
CA ASP A 489 -16.37 27.35 -5.85
C ASP A 489 -17.68 28.16 -5.69
N PRO A 490 -18.85 27.65 -6.15
CA PRO A 490 -20.16 28.28 -5.92
C PRO A 490 -20.44 28.69 -4.47
N ILE A 491 -20.02 27.88 -3.49
CA ILE A 491 -20.25 28.10 -2.06
C ILE A 491 -19.48 29.35 -1.59
N ILE A 492 -18.26 29.57 -2.09
CA ILE A 492 -17.46 30.75 -1.77
C ILE A 492 -18.13 32.01 -2.34
N HIS A 493 -18.59 31.94 -3.59
CA HIS A 493 -19.34 33.03 -4.21
C HIS A 493 -20.61 33.37 -3.43
N LEU A 494 -21.35 32.36 -2.95
CA LEU A 494 -22.55 32.59 -2.16
C LEU A 494 -22.23 33.27 -0.83
N GLY A 495 -21.18 32.83 -0.13
CA GLY A 495 -20.71 33.49 1.08
C GLY A 495 -20.30 34.93 0.84
N LEU A 496 -19.61 35.23 -0.27
CA LEU A 496 -19.24 36.60 -0.63
C LEU A 496 -20.46 37.46 -0.94
N ALA A 497 -21.45 36.93 -1.65
CA ALA A 497 -22.71 37.63 -1.91
C ALA A 497 -23.38 38.07 -0.60
N MET A 498 -23.48 37.16 0.38
CA MET A 498 -24.03 37.46 1.71
C MET A 498 -23.16 38.47 2.48
N ALA A 499 -21.84 38.38 2.40
CA ALA A 499 -20.91 39.30 3.07
C ALA A 499 -20.94 40.73 2.52
N TRP A 500 -21.23 40.88 1.23
CA TRP A 500 -21.38 42.18 0.57
C TRP A 500 -22.78 42.76 0.78
N ALA A 501 -23.82 41.93 0.70
CA ALA A 501 -25.19 42.34 0.99
C ALA A 501 -25.37 42.87 2.42
N ALA A 502 -24.70 42.26 3.40
CA ALA A 502 -24.71 42.71 4.80
C ALA A 502 -24.05 44.07 5.05
N ASN A 503 -23.49 44.71 4.02
CA ASN A 503 -22.85 46.03 4.08
C ASN A 503 -23.40 46.95 2.96
N ASP A 504 -24.62 46.69 2.49
CA ASP A 504 -25.34 47.44 1.46
C ASP A 504 -24.59 47.62 0.12
N ALA A 505 -23.60 46.75 -0.15
CA ALA A 505 -22.82 46.78 -1.39
C ALA A 505 -23.51 45.92 -2.46
N VAL A 506 -24.57 46.47 -3.06
CA VAL A 506 -25.50 45.78 -3.95
C VAL A 506 -24.82 45.19 -5.19
N VAL A 507 -23.96 45.96 -5.87
CA VAL A 507 -23.29 45.56 -7.11
C VAL A 507 -22.40 44.31 -6.93
N PRO A 508 -21.41 44.28 -6.01
CA PRO A 508 -20.59 43.09 -5.80
C PRO A 508 -21.40 41.92 -5.24
N ALA A 509 -22.39 42.16 -4.37
CA ALA A 509 -23.26 41.12 -3.83
C ALA A 509 -24.01 40.37 -4.94
N ARG A 510 -24.66 41.12 -5.83
CA ARG A 510 -25.39 40.60 -6.98
C ARG A 510 -24.50 39.84 -7.96
N ARG A 511 -23.30 40.37 -8.23
CA ARG A 511 -22.31 39.72 -9.12
C ARG A 511 -21.89 38.35 -8.60
N HIS A 512 -21.55 38.27 -7.30
CA HIS A 512 -21.16 37.00 -6.69
C HIS A 512 -22.35 36.03 -6.60
N LEU A 513 -23.57 36.51 -6.34
CA LEU A 513 -24.77 35.66 -6.33
C LEU A 513 -25.02 35.04 -7.71
N LYS A 514 -24.95 35.84 -8.79
CA LYS A 514 -25.08 35.33 -10.16
C LYS A 514 -24.00 34.31 -10.50
N ALA A 515 -22.76 34.56 -10.09
CA ALA A 515 -21.65 33.62 -10.29
C ALA A 515 -21.87 32.29 -9.56
N ALA A 516 -22.40 32.31 -8.33
CA ALA A 516 -22.73 31.10 -7.60
C ALA A 516 -23.82 30.26 -8.32
N LEU A 517 -24.92 30.91 -8.72
CA LEU A 517 -26.05 30.26 -9.39
C LEU A 517 -25.69 29.71 -10.77
N ALA A 518 -24.83 30.40 -11.52
CA ALA A 518 -24.38 29.95 -12.83
C ALA A 518 -23.48 28.71 -12.77
N LYS A 519 -22.75 28.52 -11.66
CA LYS A 519 -21.77 27.43 -11.52
C LYS A 519 -22.36 26.12 -11.04
N ASP A 520 -23.45 26.14 -10.27
CA ASP A 520 -24.12 24.92 -9.79
C ASP A 520 -25.64 24.97 -10.05
N PRO A 521 -26.13 24.25 -11.07
CA PRO A 521 -27.56 24.15 -11.37
C PRO A 521 -28.39 23.57 -10.21
N ARG A 522 -27.80 22.74 -9.34
CA ARG A 522 -28.49 22.24 -8.13
C ARG A 522 -28.58 23.32 -7.07
N MET A 523 -27.55 24.16 -6.94
CA MET A 523 -27.62 25.36 -6.10
C MET A 523 -28.66 26.35 -6.63
N ALA A 524 -28.78 26.52 -7.96
CA ALA A 524 -29.84 27.33 -8.56
C ALA A 524 -31.24 26.78 -8.28
N ALA A 525 -31.44 25.46 -8.40
CA ALA A 525 -32.68 24.80 -8.04
C ALA A 525 -32.98 24.92 -6.53
N ARG A 526 -31.96 24.80 -5.67
CA ARG A 526 -32.07 24.96 -4.22
C ARG A 526 -32.36 26.42 -3.83
N ALA A 527 -31.74 27.38 -4.51
CA ALA A 527 -32.02 28.80 -4.38
C ALA A 527 -33.49 29.10 -4.66
N ALA A 528 -34.02 28.58 -5.78
CA ALA A 528 -35.43 28.70 -6.15
C ALA A 528 -36.39 28.04 -5.15
N SER A 529 -35.91 27.15 -4.27
CA SER A 529 -36.70 26.55 -3.19
C SER A 529 -36.47 27.20 -1.82
N SER A 530 -35.36 27.89 -1.59
CA SER A 530 -35.02 28.56 -0.33
C SER A 530 -35.68 29.94 -0.25
N PRO A 531 -36.55 30.22 0.76
CA PRO A 531 -37.15 31.53 0.92
C PRO A 531 -36.12 32.64 1.18
N GLU A 532 -35.06 32.32 1.91
CA GLU A 532 -34.00 33.28 2.27
C GLU A 532 -33.18 33.70 1.04
N LEU A 533 -32.84 32.74 0.17
CA LEU A 533 -32.03 33.03 -1.01
C LEU A 533 -32.83 33.71 -2.13
N ARG A 534 -34.12 33.37 -2.26
CA ARG A 534 -35.04 34.09 -3.15
C ARG A 534 -35.19 35.53 -2.72
N ARG A 535 -35.47 35.77 -1.43
CA ARG A 535 -35.53 37.14 -0.89
C ARG A 535 -34.25 37.91 -1.16
N LEU A 536 -33.08 37.34 -0.89
CA LEU A 536 -31.81 37.99 -1.17
C LEU A 536 -31.62 38.28 -2.68
N HIS A 537 -32.05 37.37 -3.55
CA HIS A 537 -31.97 37.58 -4.99
C HIS A 537 -32.88 38.72 -5.46
N ASP A 538 -34.16 38.67 -5.07
CA ASP A 538 -35.17 39.65 -5.45
C ASP A 538 -34.81 41.04 -4.89
N GLU A 539 -34.41 41.11 -3.62
CA GLU A 539 -33.97 42.35 -2.95
C GLU A 539 -32.75 42.97 -3.65
N LEU A 540 -31.75 42.17 -4.03
CA LEU A 540 -30.57 42.68 -4.75
C LEU A 540 -30.89 43.10 -6.19
N ASP A 541 -31.89 42.49 -6.84
CA ASP A 541 -32.32 42.87 -8.18
C ASP A 541 -33.18 44.14 -8.17
N ASP A 542 -34.05 44.31 -7.16
CA ASP A 542 -34.86 45.52 -6.95
C ASP A 542 -33.94 46.72 -6.61
N LEU A 543 -33.06 46.56 -5.61
CA LEU A 543 -32.10 47.60 -5.24
C LEU A 543 -31.18 47.99 -6.40
N PHE A 544 -30.82 47.05 -7.27
CA PHE A 544 -30.01 47.34 -8.46
C PHE A 544 -30.79 48.12 -9.53
N GLN A 545 -32.10 47.89 -9.68
CA GLN A 545 -32.95 48.63 -10.62
C GLN A 545 -33.15 50.08 -10.18
N ASP A 546 -33.22 50.32 -8.87
CA ASP A 546 -33.39 51.65 -8.28
C ASP A 546 -32.09 52.48 -8.22
N MET A 547 -30.94 51.89 -8.60
CA MET A 547 -29.65 52.59 -8.61
C MET A 547 -29.56 53.62 -9.76
N PRO A 548 -29.01 54.82 -9.50
CA PRO A 548 -28.85 55.86 -10.51
C PRO A 548 -27.85 55.45 -11.61
N PRO A 549 -28.08 55.85 -12.87
CA PRO A 549 -27.20 55.52 -13.97
C PRO A 549 -25.81 56.15 -13.78
N GLY A 550 -24.81 55.32 -13.45
CA GLY A 550 -23.42 55.73 -13.22
C GLY A 550 -22.75 55.07 -12.01
N GLU A 551 -23.51 54.53 -11.06
CA GLU A 551 -22.98 53.79 -9.90
C GLU A 551 -22.69 52.30 -10.20
N TYR A 552 -22.94 51.86 -11.43
CA TYR A 552 -22.75 50.48 -11.85
C TYR A 552 -21.27 50.00 -11.83
N ASP A 553 -20.33 50.94 -11.84
CA ASP A 553 -18.88 50.69 -12.03
C ASP A 553 -18.02 50.97 -10.78
N ALA A 554 -18.61 51.16 -9.59
CA ALA A 554 -17.88 51.44 -8.36
C ALA A 554 -17.22 50.19 -7.72
N GLU A 555 -16.34 49.53 -8.47
CA GLU A 555 -15.03 48.99 -8.05
C GLU A 555 -14.42 48.17 -9.21
N PRO A 556 -13.27 48.58 -9.80
CA PRO A 556 -12.49 47.70 -10.65
C PRO A 556 -11.77 46.65 -9.79
N LEU A 557 -11.87 45.40 -10.25
CA LEU A 557 -11.23 44.21 -9.70
C LEU A 557 -9.78 44.44 -9.25
N GLY A 558 -9.50 44.21 -7.97
CA GLY A 558 -8.27 43.52 -7.61
C GLY A 558 -8.36 42.07 -8.09
N GLU A 559 -7.68 41.78 -9.19
CA GLU A 559 -7.34 40.46 -9.75
C GLU A 559 -8.47 39.67 -10.45
N GLU A 560 -8.38 39.67 -11.79
CA GLU A 560 -8.82 38.54 -12.61
C GLU A 560 -8.25 37.23 -12.05
N LEU A 561 -9.13 36.31 -11.66
CA LEU A 561 -8.77 34.91 -11.48
C LEU A 561 -8.11 34.41 -12.77
N PRO A 562 -6.94 33.74 -12.72
CA PRO A 562 -6.36 33.15 -13.92
C PRO A 562 -7.36 32.16 -14.50
N ALA A 563 -7.73 32.37 -15.76
CA ALA A 563 -8.56 31.46 -16.53
C ALA A 563 -8.03 30.04 -16.33
N ALA A 564 -8.93 29.12 -15.98
CA ALA A 564 -8.64 27.70 -15.89
C ALA A 564 -8.02 27.25 -17.22
N ARG A 565 -6.69 27.10 -17.25
CA ARG A 565 -6.02 26.36 -18.32
C ARG A 565 -6.53 24.94 -18.20
N SER A 566 -7.39 24.56 -19.13
CA SER A 566 -7.65 23.17 -19.44
C SER A 566 -6.32 22.48 -19.64
N ALA A 567 -5.95 21.55 -18.75
CA ALA A 567 -4.94 20.55 -19.03
C ALA A 567 -5.50 19.60 -20.10
N ARG A 568 -5.52 20.06 -21.35
CA ARG A 568 -5.50 19.21 -22.53
C ARG A 568 -4.09 19.30 -23.11
N GLY A 569 -3.39 18.17 -23.12
CA GLY A 569 -2.25 17.91 -24.00
C GLY A 569 -0.87 18.30 -23.47
N SER A 570 -0.17 17.33 -22.86
CA SER A 570 1.03 16.70 -23.44
C SER A 570 1.43 15.49 -22.58
#